data_AF-A0A2G8RQ16-F1
#
_entry.id   AF-A0A2G8RQ16-F1
#
_cell.length_a   1.000
_cell.length_b   1.000
_cell.length_c   1.000
_cell.angle_alpha   90.00
_cell.angle_beta   90.00
_cell.angle_gamma   90.00
#
_symmetry.space_group_name_H-M   'P 1'
#
loop_
_entity.id
_entity.type
_entity.pdbx_description
1 polymer ?
#
loop_
_entity_poly.entity_id
_entity_poly.type
_entity_poly.pdbx_seq_one_letter_code
_entity_poly.pdbx_strand_id
1 'polypeptide(L)'
;MQPSHSLTRLALIVLALGMIGMATPPTGPSLSANEGEAVAEAADEPGPSLVSHEQLMHWIANTDAELTFIGKPINPLTPRSALDTTVTYCSIRTGGVCGGPCTVYTGGAKCLHAPDTNCLGASDTSVEFCTSAGCAGSCTQLSACGTKMDNGFCFTPGTESIVVPST
;
A
#
# COMPACT_ATOMS: atom_id res chain seq x y z
N MET A 1 50.64 13.66 -24.68
CA MET A 1 50.90 14.36 -23.40
C MET A 1 49.88 15.50 -23.26
N GLN A 2 49.23 15.61 -22.11
CA GLN A 2 48.37 16.77 -21.78
C GLN A 2 49.14 18.08 -21.95
N PRO A 3 48.45 19.16 -22.34
CA PRO A 3 48.34 20.27 -21.38
C PRO A 3 47.00 21.00 -21.48
N SER A 4 46.48 21.52 -20.37
CA SER A 4 45.87 22.85 -20.41
C SER A 4 45.92 23.56 -19.07
N HIS A 5 46.51 24.75 -19.14
CA HIS A 5 46.68 25.81 -18.16
C HIS A 5 45.31 26.51 -17.92
N SER A 6 44.91 26.83 -16.68
CA SER A 6 45.31 27.97 -15.83
C SER A 6 44.38 29.20 -15.96
N LEU A 7 43.87 29.61 -14.78
CA LEU A 7 43.58 30.98 -14.29
C LEU A 7 42.43 31.83 -14.87
N THR A 8 41.49 32.12 -13.96
CA THR A 8 41.07 33.47 -13.53
C THR A 8 40.38 34.39 -14.54
N ARG A 9 39.11 34.71 -14.28
CA ARG A 9 38.58 36.09 -14.38
C ARG A 9 37.31 36.30 -13.55
N LEU A 10 37.43 37.27 -12.66
CA LEU A 10 36.41 37.96 -11.86
C LEU A 10 35.52 38.83 -12.78
N ALA A 11 34.22 38.95 -12.48
CA ALA A 11 33.46 40.21 -12.60
C ALA A 11 32.03 40.09 -12.02
N LEU A 12 31.75 40.90 -10.99
CA LEU A 12 30.41 41.32 -10.55
C LEU A 12 29.76 42.26 -11.59
N ILE A 13 28.42 42.36 -11.61
CA ILE A 13 27.58 43.58 -11.81
C ILE A 13 26.09 43.16 -11.73
N VAL A 14 25.35 43.49 -10.65
CA VAL A 14 24.51 44.68 -10.35
C VAL A 14 23.14 44.75 -11.07
N LEU A 15 22.09 44.64 -10.23
CA LEU A 15 20.73 45.21 -10.23
C LEU A 15 20.15 45.89 -11.49
N ALA A 16 18.91 45.53 -11.82
CA ALA A 16 17.92 46.44 -12.40
C ALA A 16 16.53 46.24 -11.73
N LEU A 17 16.02 47.31 -11.12
CA LEU A 17 14.65 47.46 -10.66
C LEU A 17 13.72 47.82 -11.83
N GLY A 18 12.48 47.35 -11.74
CA GLY A 18 11.29 48.10 -12.13
C GLY A 18 10.75 47.85 -13.54
N MET A 19 9.48 47.45 -13.62
CA MET A 19 8.38 48.32 -14.01
C MET A 19 7.04 47.57 -13.88
N ILE A 20 6.04 48.31 -13.42
CA ILE A 20 4.64 47.92 -13.29
C ILE A 20 4.01 47.85 -14.68
N GLY A 21 3.26 46.78 -14.97
CA GLY A 21 2.37 46.71 -16.13
C GLY A 21 1.10 45.97 -15.75
N MET A 22 0.01 46.70 -15.57
CA MET A 22 -1.34 46.14 -15.43
C MET A 22 -1.96 45.97 -16.82
N ALA A 23 -2.46 44.77 -17.14
CA ALA A 23 -3.44 44.58 -18.21
C ALA A 23 -4.28 43.31 -17.94
N THR A 24 -5.58 43.50 -17.85
CA THR A 24 -6.65 42.50 -17.75
C THR A 24 -7.07 41.97 -19.15
N PRO A 25 -7.95 40.94 -19.25
CA PRO A 25 -7.83 39.79 -20.16
C PRO A 25 -8.65 39.91 -21.45
N PRO A 26 -8.65 38.87 -22.31
CA PRO A 26 -9.90 38.08 -22.39
C PRO A 26 -9.71 36.56 -22.58
N THR A 27 -10.70 35.86 -22.06
CA THR A 27 -11.04 34.45 -22.24
C THR A 27 -11.29 34.11 -23.71
N GLY A 28 -10.71 33.00 -24.19
CA GLY A 28 -11.03 32.41 -25.49
C GLY A 28 -10.28 31.08 -25.71
N PRO A 29 -10.95 29.97 -26.07
CA PRO A 29 -10.37 28.63 -26.08
C PRO A 29 -9.80 28.24 -27.46
N SER A 30 -8.84 27.32 -27.50
CA SER A 30 -8.81 26.13 -28.38
C SER A 30 -7.39 25.54 -28.57
N LEU A 31 -7.27 24.26 -28.22
CA LEU A 31 -6.61 23.14 -28.94
C LEU A 31 -5.27 23.39 -29.66
N SER A 32 -4.21 22.68 -29.26
CA SER A 32 -3.79 21.40 -29.89
C SER A 32 -2.29 21.08 -29.65
N ALA A 33 -2.05 19.83 -29.22
CA ALA A 33 -0.93 18.93 -29.52
C ALA A 33 0.53 19.39 -29.33
N ASN A 34 1.25 18.69 -28.44
CA ASN A 34 2.30 17.70 -28.77
C ASN A 34 2.90 17.21 -27.43
N GLU A 35 2.62 15.97 -27.03
CA GLU A 35 3.47 14.79 -27.25
C GLU A 35 4.70 14.74 -26.35
N GLY A 36 4.71 13.74 -25.46
CA GLY A 36 5.92 13.22 -24.82
C GLY A 36 6.19 13.77 -23.43
N GLU A 37 5.35 13.44 -22.45
CA GLU A 37 5.78 13.49 -21.05
C GLU A 37 5.55 12.10 -20.46
N ALA A 38 6.61 11.54 -19.90
CA ALA A 38 6.65 10.22 -19.31
C ALA A 38 5.45 10.01 -18.39
N VAL A 39 4.78 8.86 -18.52
CA VAL A 39 3.97 8.33 -17.43
C VAL A 39 4.94 8.12 -16.27
N ALA A 40 4.99 9.11 -15.38
CA ALA A 40 5.46 8.91 -14.03
C ALA A 40 4.58 7.79 -13.48
N GLU A 41 5.17 6.60 -13.40
CA GLU A 41 4.70 5.54 -12.53
C GLU A 41 4.50 6.23 -11.19
N ALA A 42 3.23 6.40 -10.82
CA ALA A 42 2.87 6.98 -9.56
C ALA A 42 3.56 6.12 -8.52
N ALA A 43 4.64 6.67 -7.95
CA ALA A 43 5.27 6.10 -6.79
C ALA A 43 4.13 5.85 -5.80
N ASP A 44 4.02 4.59 -5.40
CA ASP A 44 3.16 4.13 -4.33
C ASP A 44 3.37 5.06 -3.13
N GLU A 45 2.53 6.10 -3.05
CA GLU A 45 2.39 6.91 -1.86
C GLU A 45 2.10 5.93 -0.71
N PRO A 46 2.54 6.18 0.53
CA PRO A 46 2.22 5.33 1.65
C PRO A 46 0.72 5.47 1.95
N GLY A 47 -0.10 4.78 1.16
CA GLY A 47 -1.47 4.47 1.48
C GLY A 47 -1.49 3.61 2.73
N PRO A 48 -2.66 3.50 3.38
CA PRO A 48 -2.83 2.57 4.49
C PRO A 48 -2.37 1.18 4.04
N SER A 49 -1.91 0.33 4.95
CA SER A 49 -1.34 -1.01 4.64
C SER A 49 -2.41 -2.03 4.21
N LEU A 50 -3.38 -1.54 3.44
CA LEU A 50 -4.46 -2.26 2.82
C LEU A 50 -3.99 -2.65 1.44
N VAL A 51 -4.03 -3.95 1.19
CA VAL A 51 -3.73 -4.51 -0.11
C VAL A 51 -5.00 -4.33 -0.94
N SER A 52 -4.90 -3.94 -2.22
CA SER A 52 -6.09 -3.97 -3.06
C SER A 52 -6.59 -5.41 -3.19
N HIS A 53 -7.90 -5.60 -3.37
CA HIS A 53 -8.44 -6.95 -3.60
C HIS A 53 -7.69 -7.70 -4.71
N GLU A 54 -7.41 -7.04 -5.83
CA GLU A 54 -6.70 -7.65 -6.96
C GLU A 54 -5.27 -8.06 -6.60
N GLN A 55 -4.55 -7.21 -5.90
CA GLN A 55 -3.18 -7.50 -5.46
C GLN A 55 -3.16 -8.68 -4.49
N LEU A 56 -4.11 -8.74 -3.55
CA LEU A 56 -4.20 -9.84 -2.59
C LEU A 56 -4.58 -11.15 -3.29
N MET A 57 -5.54 -11.13 -4.22
CA MET A 57 -5.91 -12.32 -5.00
C MET A 57 -4.77 -12.79 -5.90
N HIS A 58 -4.02 -11.86 -6.49
CA HIS A 58 -2.82 -12.17 -7.26
C HIS A 58 -1.77 -12.85 -6.38
N TRP A 59 -1.53 -12.35 -5.17
CA TRP A 59 -0.62 -13.00 -4.22
C TRP A 59 -1.12 -14.41 -3.84
N ILE A 60 -2.40 -14.57 -3.50
CA ILE A 60 -3.01 -15.87 -3.16
C ILE A 60 -2.83 -16.89 -4.29
N ALA A 61 -2.97 -16.47 -5.55
CA ALA A 61 -2.86 -17.36 -6.71
C ALA A 61 -1.42 -17.77 -7.05
N ASN A 62 -0.40 -17.02 -6.61
CA ASN A 62 0.98 -17.18 -7.04
C ASN A 62 1.97 -17.46 -5.89
N THR A 63 1.53 -17.40 -4.64
CA THR A 63 2.36 -17.68 -3.47
C THR A 63 2.70 -19.16 -3.37
N ASP A 64 3.87 -19.46 -2.81
CA ASP A 64 4.31 -20.80 -2.43
C ASP A 64 4.00 -21.13 -0.96
N ALA A 65 3.34 -20.22 -0.24
CA ALA A 65 2.88 -20.43 1.13
C ALA A 65 1.83 -21.54 1.23
N GLU A 66 1.78 -22.21 2.38
CA GLU A 66 0.76 -23.22 2.66
C GLU A 66 -0.55 -22.52 3.06
N LEU A 67 -1.50 -22.45 2.13
CA LEU A 67 -2.76 -21.73 2.33
C LEU A 67 -3.88 -22.65 2.83
N THR A 68 -4.45 -22.31 3.99
CA THR A 68 -5.72 -22.85 4.47
C THR A 68 -6.83 -21.84 4.26
N PHE A 69 -7.85 -22.19 3.47
CA PHE A 69 -8.99 -21.31 3.20
C PHE A 69 -10.13 -21.55 4.18
N ILE A 70 -10.65 -20.48 4.77
CA ILE A 70 -11.81 -20.50 5.66
C ILE A 70 -12.82 -19.41 5.28
N GLY A 71 -14.08 -19.61 5.68
CA GLY A 71 -15.16 -18.68 5.34
C GLY A 71 -15.77 -18.99 3.98
N LYS A 72 -16.07 -17.95 3.20
CA LYS A 72 -16.67 -18.08 1.88
C LYS A 72 -15.62 -18.53 0.85
N PRO A 73 -15.99 -19.35 -0.14
CA PRO A 73 -15.09 -19.70 -1.24
C PRO A 73 -14.68 -18.44 -2.02
N ILE A 74 -13.40 -18.35 -2.39
CA ILE A 74 -12.92 -17.34 -3.32
C ILE A 74 -13.42 -17.71 -4.72
N ASN A 75 -14.25 -16.85 -5.31
CA ASN A 75 -14.72 -16.99 -6.69
C ASN A 75 -14.30 -15.75 -7.50
N PRO A 76 -13.44 -15.89 -8.52
CA PRO A 76 -12.92 -14.77 -9.31
C PRO A 76 -13.99 -14.06 -10.15
N LEU A 77 -15.19 -14.64 -10.28
CA LEU A 77 -16.33 -14.05 -10.98
C LEU A 77 -17.28 -13.29 -10.04
N THR A 78 -16.98 -13.23 -8.75
CA THR A 78 -17.82 -12.51 -7.78
C THR A 78 -17.73 -11.01 -8.07
N PRO A 79 -18.87 -10.31 -8.24
CA PRO A 79 -18.84 -8.86 -8.42
C PRO A 79 -18.17 -8.20 -7.21
N ARG A 80 -17.29 -7.22 -7.44
CA ARG A 80 -16.62 -6.46 -6.36
C ARG A 80 -17.58 -5.77 -5.39
N SER A 81 -18.85 -5.60 -5.76
CA SER A 81 -19.89 -5.09 -4.88
C SER A 81 -20.32 -6.06 -3.77
N ALA A 82 -19.93 -7.34 -3.86
CA ALA A 82 -20.01 -8.25 -2.72
C ALA A 82 -18.84 -7.91 -1.79
N LEU A 83 -19.11 -7.07 -0.79
CA LEU A 83 -18.13 -6.42 0.10
C LEU A 83 -17.40 -7.38 1.07
N ASP A 84 -17.19 -8.65 0.72
CA ASP A 84 -16.47 -9.56 1.61
C ASP A 84 -15.01 -9.12 1.77
N THR A 85 -14.58 -8.98 3.02
CA THR A 85 -13.17 -8.72 3.34
C THR A 85 -12.41 -10.04 3.23
N THR A 86 -11.32 -10.04 2.47
CA THR A 86 -10.35 -11.12 2.48
C THR A 86 -9.18 -10.75 3.37
N VAL A 87 -8.82 -11.63 4.29
CA VAL A 87 -7.69 -11.47 5.20
C VAL A 87 -6.78 -12.66 5.03
N THR A 88 -5.49 -12.41 4.82
CA THR A 88 -4.46 -13.43 4.87
C THR A 88 -3.57 -13.17 6.08
N TYR A 89 -3.33 -14.18 6.91
CA TYR A 89 -2.42 -14.09 8.03
C TYR A 89 -1.55 -15.34 8.11
N CYS A 90 -0.26 -15.15 8.39
CA CYS A 90 0.73 -16.21 8.34
C CYS A 90 1.64 -16.21 9.57
N SER A 91 2.17 -17.40 9.89
CA SER A 91 3.02 -17.59 11.07
C SER A 91 4.51 -17.39 10.80
N ILE A 92 4.96 -17.27 9.55
CA ILE A 92 6.38 -17.11 9.23
C ILE A 92 6.63 -15.81 8.47
N ARG A 93 7.72 -15.14 8.82
CA ARG A 93 8.34 -14.07 8.04
C ARG A 93 9.78 -14.42 7.71
N THR A 94 10.13 -14.31 6.43
CA THR A 94 11.52 -14.42 5.96
C THR A 94 11.89 -13.16 5.20
N GLY A 95 12.72 -12.31 5.82
CA GLY A 95 13.03 -10.99 5.25
C GLY A 95 11.76 -10.12 5.14
N GLY A 96 11.49 -9.60 3.95
CA GLY A 96 10.28 -8.81 3.64
C GLY A 96 9.04 -9.66 3.33
N VAL A 97 9.17 -10.99 3.22
CA VAL A 97 8.11 -11.87 2.72
C VAL A 97 7.30 -12.48 3.87
N CYS A 98 5.97 -12.41 3.75
CA CYS A 98 5.01 -13.09 4.61
C CYS A 98 4.66 -14.45 4.01
N GLY A 99 4.73 -15.54 4.80
CA GLY A 99 4.50 -16.89 4.27
C GLY A 99 4.56 -18.00 5.31
N GLY A 100 4.90 -19.22 4.86
CA GLY A 100 4.79 -20.43 5.66
C GLY A 100 3.33 -20.92 5.77
N PRO A 101 2.90 -21.45 6.93
CA PRO A 101 1.50 -21.71 7.21
C PRO A 101 0.71 -20.40 7.26
N CYS A 102 -0.25 -20.27 6.34
CA CYS A 102 -1.13 -19.12 6.23
C CYS A 102 -2.59 -19.56 6.28
N THR A 103 -3.43 -18.70 6.83
CA THR A 103 -4.88 -18.82 6.71
C THR A 103 -5.42 -17.65 5.91
N VAL A 104 -6.30 -17.96 4.96
CA VAL A 104 -7.03 -17.00 4.14
C VAL A 104 -8.50 -17.06 4.54
N TYR A 105 -9.00 -15.99 5.14
CA TYR A 105 -10.41 -15.80 5.44
C TYR A 105 -11.05 -14.92 4.38
N THR A 106 -12.21 -15.31 3.86
CA THR A 106 -13.07 -14.43 3.06
C THR A 106 -14.46 -14.39 3.69
N GLY A 107 -14.98 -13.19 3.97
CA GLY A 107 -16.33 -13.04 4.50
C GLY A 107 -16.58 -11.68 5.14
N GLY A 108 -17.69 -11.59 5.88
CA GLY A 108 -18.08 -10.40 6.63
C GLY A 108 -17.50 -10.37 8.05
N ALA A 109 -18.17 -9.61 8.93
CA ALA A 109 -17.72 -9.37 10.28
C ALA A 109 -17.48 -10.66 11.08
N LYS A 110 -16.28 -10.79 11.66
CA LYS A 110 -15.88 -11.97 12.44
C LYS A 110 -14.69 -11.66 13.33
N CYS A 111 -14.68 -12.28 14.52
CA CYS A 111 -13.45 -12.44 15.29
C CYS A 111 -12.74 -13.73 14.84
N LEU A 112 -11.54 -13.60 14.27
CA LEU A 112 -10.71 -14.71 13.86
C LEU A 112 -9.76 -15.08 14.99
N HIS A 113 -9.68 -16.37 15.32
CA HIS A 113 -8.61 -16.90 16.15
C HIS A 113 -7.37 -17.07 15.26
N ALA A 114 -6.29 -16.35 15.60
CA ALA A 114 -5.12 -16.21 14.75
C ALA A 114 -3.82 -16.21 15.58
N PRO A 115 -3.62 -17.20 16.47
CA PRO A 115 -2.39 -17.27 17.28
C PRO A 115 -1.17 -17.44 16.39
N ASP A 116 -0.01 -17.07 16.92
CA ASP A 116 1.30 -17.17 16.25
C ASP A 116 1.39 -16.39 14.93
N THR A 117 0.45 -15.48 14.67
CA THR A 117 0.47 -14.64 13.47
C THR A 117 1.64 -13.66 13.57
N ASN A 118 2.50 -13.68 12.55
CA ASN A 118 3.66 -12.80 12.45
C ASN A 118 3.50 -11.74 11.36
N CYS A 119 2.62 -11.97 10.40
CA CYS A 119 2.30 -11.01 9.37
C CYS A 119 0.90 -11.22 8.81
N LEU A 120 0.26 -10.13 8.38
CA LEU A 120 -1.08 -10.20 7.82
C LEU A 120 -1.33 -9.09 6.79
N GLY A 121 -2.25 -9.36 5.86
CA GLY A 121 -2.75 -8.42 4.86
C GLY A 121 -4.26 -8.57 4.72
N ALA A 122 -4.95 -7.49 4.37
CA ALA A 122 -6.39 -7.49 4.13
C ALA A 122 -6.75 -6.71 2.87
N SER A 123 -7.80 -7.17 2.17
CA SER A 123 -8.31 -6.54 0.95
C SER A 123 -9.25 -5.39 1.27
N ASP A 124 -8.93 -4.19 0.76
CA ASP A 124 -9.75 -2.97 0.70
C ASP A 124 -10.27 -2.38 2.03
N THR A 125 -10.57 -3.21 3.03
CA THR A 125 -11.10 -2.84 4.35
C THR A 125 -10.07 -3.16 5.42
N SER A 126 -9.77 -2.19 6.28
CA SER A 126 -8.86 -2.41 7.40
C SER A 126 -9.48 -3.32 8.45
N VAL A 127 -8.72 -4.34 8.84
CA VAL A 127 -8.98 -5.16 10.03
C VAL A 127 -8.25 -4.61 11.24
N GLU A 128 -8.56 -5.12 12.42
CA GLU A 128 -7.76 -4.88 13.63
C GLU A 128 -7.09 -6.17 14.08
N PHE A 129 -5.83 -6.12 14.47
CA PHE A 129 -5.11 -7.25 15.05
C PHE A 129 -4.88 -7.00 16.54
N CYS A 130 -5.15 -8.01 17.34
CA CYS A 130 -5.15 -7.92 18.80
C CYS A 130 -4.10 -8.86 19.39
N THR A 131 -3.44 -8.42 20.47
CA THR A 131 -2.44 -9.24 21.19
C THR A 131 -3.05 -10.23 22.17
N SER A 132 -4.38 -10.25 22.28
CA SER A 132 -5.13 -11.19 23.10
C SER A 132 -6.09 -12.00 22.23
N ALA A 133 -6.36 -13.23 22.66
CA ALA A 133 -7.37 -14.08 22.04
C ALA A 133 -8.78 -13.47 22.21
N GLY A 134 -9.70 -13.85 21.31
CA GLY A 134 -11.11 -13.48 21.41
C GLY A 134 -11.43 -12.02 21.05
N CYS A 135 -10.55 -11.32 20.35
CA CYS A 135 -10.76 -9.95 19.86
C CYS A 135 -11.11 -8.95 20.96
N ALA A 136 -10.49 -9.13 22.12
CA ALA A 136 -10.59 -8.23 23.24
C ALA A 136 -9.23 -7.57 23.50
N GLY A 137 -9.20 -6.61 24.42
CA GLY A 137 -7.97 -5.98 24.89
C GLY A 137 -7.40 -4.96 23.91
N SER A 138 -6.09 -4.97 23.74
CA SER A 138 -5.37 -4.03 22.87
C SER A 138 -5.36 -4.52 21.43
N CYS A 139 -6.05 -3.78 20.57
CA CYS A 139 -6.12 -4.03 19.14
C CYS A 139 -5.59 -2.82 18.37
N THR A 140 -4.94 -3.08 17.24
CA THR A 140 -4.38 -2.05 16.35
C THR A 140 -4.95 -2.24 14.96
N GLN A 141 -5.37 -1.14 14.31
CA GLN A 141 -5.82 -1.20 12.92
C GLN A 141 -4.66 -1.53 11.98
N LEU A 142 -4.90 -2.42 11.02
CA LEU A 142 -3.94 -2.78 9.98
C LEU A 142 -3.49 -1.56 9.17
N SER A 143 -4.39 -0.60 8.93
CA SER A 143 -4.07 0.68 8.30
C SER A 143 -2.93 1.44 9.00
N ALA A 144 -2.76 1.25 10.31
CA ALA A 144 -1.71 1.85 11.14
C ALA A 144 -0.44 0.97 11.26
N CYS A 145 -0.24 0.03 10.34
CA CYS A 145 0.94 -0.85 10.34
C CYS A 145 2.25 -0.09 10.54
N GLY A 146 2.99 -0.44 11.58
CA GLY A 146 4.30 0.17 11.86
C GLY A 146 5.43 -0.32 10.95
N THR A 147 5.36 -1.55 10.46
CA THR A 147 6.40 -2.14 9.60
C THR A 147 5.75 -2.85 8.42
N LYS A 148 5.71 -2.17 7.28
CA LYS A 148 5.23 -2.72 6.02
C LYS A 148 6.16 -3.80 5.50
N MET A 149 5.57 -4.77 4.81
CA MET A 149 6.22 -5.92 4.20
C MET A 149 5.93 -5.93 2.69
N ASP A 150 6.54 -6.87 1.97
CA ASP A 150 6.32 -7.05 0.54
C ASP A 150 4.84 -7.38 0.26
N ASN A 151 4.36 -7.01 -0.93
CA ASN A 151 2.96 -7.21 -1.36
C ASN A 151 1.92 -6.51 -0.47
N GLY A 152 2.33 -5.47 0.27
CA GLY A 152 1.43 -4.67 1.11
C GLY A 152 1.03 -5.34 2.42
N PHE A 153 1.67 -6.44 2.80
CA PHE A 153 1.47 -7.08 4.10
C PHE A 153 2.03 -6.21 5.24
N CYS A 154 1.61 -6.50 6.45
CA CYS A 154 2.11 -5.88 7.66
C CYS A 154 2.85 -6.90 8.53
N PHE A 155 3.94 -6.49 9.15
CA PHE A 155 4.58 -7.25 10.22
C PHE A 155 3.84 -7.02 11.55
N THR A 156 3.25 -8.09 12.08
CA THR A 156 2.31 -8.05 13.22
C THR A 156 2.61 -9.16 14.23
N PRO A 157 3.84 -9.26 14.75
CA PRO A 157 4.22 -10.35 15.66
C PRO A 157 3.39 -10.33 16.95
N GLY A 158 3.07 -11.52 17.47
CA GLY A 158 2.28 -11.67 18.69
C GLY A 158 0.80 -11.33 18.52
N THR A 159 0.29 -11.35 17.28
CA THR A 159 -1.14 -11.30 17.03
C THR A 159 -1.78 -12.62 17.44
N GLU A 160 -2.86 -12.54 18.21
CA GLU A 160 -3.61 -13.68 18.75
C GLU A 160 -5.03 -13.77 18.17
N SER A 161 -5.57 -12.63 17.74
CA SER A 161 -6.86 -12.57 17.07
C SER A 161 -6.97 -11.38 16.12
N ILE A 162 -7.89 -11.49 15.16
CA ILE A 162 -8.13 -10.47 14.13
C ILE A 162 -9.62 -10.14 14.08
N VAL A 163 -9.96 -8.85 14.19
CA VAL A 163 -11.31 -8.33 14.01
C VAL A 163 -11.50 -7.96 12.54
N VAL A 164 -12.40 -8.68 11.89
CA VAL A 164 -12.93 -8.28 10.58
C VAL A 164 -14.20 -7.46 10.83
N PRO A 165 -14.27 -6.20 10.36
CA PRO A 165 -15.45 -5.37 10.54
C PRO A 165 -16.59 -5.78 9.60
N SER A 166 -17.80 -5.29 9.88
CA SER A 166 -18.89 -5.31 8.90
C SER A 166 -18.68 -4.16 7.91
N THR A 167 -18.63 -4.50 6.62
CA THR A 167 -18.60 -3.57 5.48
C THR A 167 -19.99 -3.19 5.00
#